data_AF-A0A350Y2P6-F1
#
_entry.id   AF-A0A350Y2P6-F1
#
_cell.length_a   1.000
_cell.length_b   1.000
_cell.length_c   1.000
_cell.angle_alpha   90.00
_cell.angle_beta   90.00
_cell.angle_gamma   90.00
#
_symmetry.space_group_name_H-M   'P 1'
#
loop_
_entity.id
_entity.type
_entity.pdbx_description
1 polymer ?
#
loop_
_entity_poly.entity_id
_entity_poly.type
_entity_poly.pdbx_seq_one_letter_code
_entity_poly.pdbx_strand_id
1 'polypeptide(L)'
;MLPKNFIVIPITLVTLLTACLDDGKLTNDKAQKAIDAFQGSDSGSIVVIGVQEIPQENLAKASINFNNFQWQSSRSNSLEEYSGHGVATFSHYNDGRWVLTKIETSNGLDSIWWDNLSIEAE
;
A
#
# COMPACT_ATOMS: atom_id res chain seq x y z
N MET A 1 -4.31 -39.00 51.11
CA MET A 1 -3.35 -39.28 50.00
C MET A 1 -4.15 -39.78 48.80
N LEU A 2 -3.90 -39.20 47.60
CA LEU A 2 -4.64 -39.22 46.30
C LEU A 2 -4.76 -40.61 45.60
N PRO A 3 -5.48 -40.81 44.44
CA PRO A 3 -6.08 -39.86 43.46
C PRO A 3 -7.59 -40.12 43.09
N LYS A 4 -8.40 -39.11 42.73
CA LYS A 4 -8.64 -38.43 41.42
C LYS A 4 -9.18 -39.32 40.27
N ASN A 5 -10.48 -39.22 39.99
CA ASN A 5 -11.06 -39.47 38.67
C ASN A 5 -11.73 -38.18 38.15
N PHE A 6 -10.95 -37.38 37.42
CA PHE A 6 -11.48 -36.29 36.62
C PHE A 6 -11.72 -36.82 35.20
N ILE A 7 -12.97 -36.80 34.77
CA ILE A 7 -13.35 -37.02 33.37
C ILE A 7 -12.85 -35.81 32.59
N VAL A 8 -11.85 -36.01 31.74
CA VAL A 8 -11.38 -35.02 30.77
C VAL A 8 -12.32 -35.09 29.58
N ILE A 9 -13.17 -34.07 29.42
CA ILE A 9 -13.92 -33.86 28.18
C ILE A 9 -12.95 -33.18 27.19
N PRO A 10 -12.67 -33.74 26.00
CA PRO A 10 -11.91 -33.01 25.00
C PRO A 10 -12.78 -31.86 24.49
N ILE A 11 -12.46 -30.63 24.89
CA ILE A 11 -13.07 -29.44 24.31
C ILE A 11 -12.53 -29.32 22.89
N THR A 12 -13.45 -29.53 21.95
CA THR A 12 -13.26 -29.37 20.51
C THR A 12 -12.62 -28.01 20.22
N LEU A 13 -11.53 -28.07 19.46
CA LEU A 13 -10.83 -26.92 18.88
C LEU A 13 -11.85 -26.03 18.14
N VAL A 14 -12.24 -24.91 18.76
CA VAL A 14 -12.93 -23.83 18.06
C VAL A 14 -11.86 -23.12 17.23
N THR A 15 -11.83 -23.40 15.93
CA THR A 15 -11.10 -22.60 14.96
C THR A 15 -11.59 -21.16 15.08
N LEU A 16 -10.74 -20.27 15.59
CA LEU A 16 -10.96 -18.84 15.47
C LEU A 16 -11.01 -18.51 13.98
N LEU A 17 -12.21 -18.27 13.45
CA LEU A 17 -12.36 -17.37 12.33
C LEU A 17 -12.02 -15.98 12.87
N THR A 18 -10.74 -15.63 12.86
CA THR A 18 -10.38 -14.23 12.71
C THR A 18 -10.80 -13.88 11.30
N ALA A 19 -12.07 -13.51 11.10
CA ALA A 19 -12.36 -12.53 10.07
C ALA A 19 -11.41 -11.38 10.40
N CYS A 20 -10.37 -11.22 9.61
CA CYS A 20 -9.53 -10.05 9.66
C CYS A 20 -10.50 -8.90 9.39
N LEU A 21 -10.98 -8.27 10.46
CA LEU A 21 -11.76 -7.05 10.38
C LEU A 21 -10.75 -6.04 9.87
N ASP A 22 -10.72 -5.96 8.55
CA ASP A 22 -10.07 -4.89 7.85
C ASP A 22 -10.71 -3.61 8.39
N ASP A 23 -9.98 -2.85 9.21
CA ASP A 23 -10.46 -1.63 9.88
C ASP A 23 -10.77 -0.50 8.88
N GLY A 24 -10.78 -0.80 7.57
CA GLY A 24 -10.91 0.16 6.48
C GLY A 24 -9.72 1.09 6.38
N LYS A 25 -8.64 0.85 7.14
CA LYS A 25 -7.44 1.69 7.14
C LYS A 25 -6.51 1.33 5.99
N LEU A 26 -5.83 2.36 5.49
CA LEU A 26 -4.71 2.20 4.59
C LEU A 26 -3.45 1.92 5.41
N THR A 27 -3.05 0.66 5.45
CA THR A 27 -1.78 0.25 6.05
C THR A 27 -0.63 0.39 5.06
N ASN A 28 0.60 0.40 5.57
CA ASN A 28 1.80 0.38 4.71
C ASN A 28 1.78 -0.82 3.75
N ASP A 29 1.34 -1.99 4.21
CA ASP A 29 1.30 -3.21 3.40
C ASP A 29 0.32 -3.08 2.23
N LYS A 30 -0.89 -2.56 2.47
CA LYS A 30 -1.88 -2.31 1.42
C LYS A 30 -1.39 -1.28 0.41
N ALA A 31 -0.82 -0.20 0.91
CA ALA A 31 -0.21 0.82 0.07
C ALA A 31 0.91 0.22 -0.79
N GLN A 32 1.76 -0.64 -0.21
CA GLN A 32 2.85 -1.30 -0.94
C GLN A 32 2.30 -2.19 -2.05
N LYS A 33 1.25 -2.98 -1.81
CA LYS A 33 0.64 -3.81 -2.86
C LYS A 33 0.11 -2.99 -4.04
N ALA A 34 -0.55 -1.86 -3.76
CA ALA A 34 -1.01 -0.96 -4.83
C ALA A 34 0.17 -0.35 -5.61
N ILE A 35 1.26 -0.01 -4.94
CA ILE A 35 2.49 0.48 -5.58
C ILE A 35 3.16 -0.60 -6.43
N ASP A 36 3.22 -1.84 -5.95
CA ASP A 36 3.76 -2.98 -6.69
C ASP A 36 2.92 -3.24 -7.96
N ALA A 37 1.60 -3.12 -7.85
CA ALA A 37 0.70 -3.20 -9.00
C ALA A 37 0.87 -2.05 -10.00
N PHE A 38 1.24 -0.84 -9.53
CA PHE A 38 1.58 0.28 -10.39
C PHE A 38 2.89 0.07 -11.15
N GLN A 39 3.96 -0.34 -10.46
CA GLN A 39 5.30 -0.41 -11.04
C GLN A 39 5.45 -1.58 -12.04
N GLY A 40 4.64 -2.64 -11.90
CA GLY A 40 4.84 -3.89 -12.62
C GLY A 40 6.09 -4.65 -12.12
N SER A 41 6.62 -5.60 -12.90
CA SER A 41 7.74 -6.44 -12.46
C SER A 41 9.13 -5.90 -12.82
N ASP A 42 9.23 -4.95 -13.75
CA ASP A 42 10.48 -4.68 -14.47
C ASP A 42 11.02 -3.24 -14.31
N SER A 43 10.45 -2.44 -13.41
CA SER A 43 10.65 -0.98 -13.40
C SER A 43 11.49 -0.48 -12.22
N GLY A 44 12.36 -1.31 -11.62
CA GLY A 44 13.09 -0.97 -10.39
C GLY A 44 12.31 -1.32 -9.12
N SER A 45 12.51 -0.57 -8.03
CA SER A 45 11.79 -0.79 -6.77
C SER A 45 11.27 0.51 -6.17
N ILE A 46 9.99 0.52 -5.79
CA ILE A 46 9.37 1.57 -5.00
C ILE A 46 9.00 0.99 -3.63
N VAL A 47 9.39 1.67 -2.55
CA VAL A 47 9.12 1.22 -1.17
C VAL A 47 8.29 2.27 -0.43
N VAL A 48 7.23 1.83 0.23
CA VAL A 48 6.42 2.64 1.14
C VAL A 48 7.16 2.81 2.47
N ILE A 49 7.46 4.05 2.83
CA ILE A 49 8.12 4.43 4.09
C ILE A 49 7.08 4.62 5.20
N GLY A 50 5.93 5.21 4.86
CA GLY A 50 4.87 5.45 5.82
C GLY A 50 3.61 6.02 5.17
N VAL A 51 2.47 5.73 5.78
CA VAL A 51 1.15 6.22 5.37
C VAL A 51 0.60 7.18 6.41
N GLN A 52 0.06 8.30 5.93
CA GLN A 52 -0.69 9.26 6.72
C GLN A 52 -2.09 9.44 6.14
N GLU A 53 -3.10 8.97 6.87
CA GLU A 53 -4.49 9.24 6.54
C GLU A 53 -4.87 10.68 6.91
N ILE A 54 -5.71 11.28 6.08
CA ILE A 54 -6.31 12.61 6.24
C ILE A 54 -7.83 12.42 6.14
N PRO A 55 -8.48 11.97 7.24
CA PRO A 55 -9.89 11.58 7.20
C PRO A 55 -10.84 12.71 6.77
N GLN A 56 -10.47 13.97 7.07
CA GLN A 56 -11.26 15.15 6.70
C GLN A 56 -11.36 15.36 5.19
N GLU A 57 -10.44 14.78 4.42
CA GLU A 57 -10.36 14.90 2.97
C GLU A 57 -10.74 13.60 2.24
N ASN A 58 -11.00 12.51 2.97
CA ASN A 58 -11.09 11.15 2.41
C ASN A 58 -9.85 10.78 1.59
N LEU A 59 -8.67 11.22 2.05
CA LEU A 59 -7.39 10.98 1.39
C LEU A 59 -6.39 10.34 2.35
N ALA A 60 -5.38 9.70 1.79
CA ALA A 60 -4.17 9.30 2.49
C ALA A 60 -2.95 9.57 1.62
N LYS A 61 -1.85 9.97 2.26
CA LYS A 61 -0.57 10.20 1.61
C LYS A 61 0.43 9.17 2.10
N ALA A 62 1.00 8.41 1.19
CA ALA A 62 2.10 7.51 1.47
C ALA A 62 3.41 8.14 1.01
N SER A 63 4.37 8.29 1.92
CA SER A 63 5.75 8.60 1.56
C SER A 63 6.39 7.37 0.94
N ILE A 64 6.93 7.52 -0.26
CA ILE A 64 7.57 6.43 -1.00
C ILE A 64 9.00 6.79 -1.36
N ASN A 65 9.84 5.78 -1.52
CA ASN A 65 11.21 5.91 -1.99
C ASN A 65 11.41 5.05 -3.24
N PHE A 66 11.87 5.69 -4.31
CA PHE A 66 12.22 5.07 -5.58
C PHE A 66 13.69 4.64 -5.55
N ASN A 67 13.97 3.44 -6.04
CA ASN A 67 15.30 2.88 -6.21
C ASN A 67 15.42 2.35 -7.64
N ASN A 68 16.22 3.03 -8.46
CA ASN A 68 16.45 2.73 -9.88
C ASN A 68 15.12 2.56 -10.64
N PHE A 69 14.15 3.42 -10.35
CA PHE A 69 12.84 3.33 -10.99
C PHE A 69 12.96 3.76 -12.45
N GLN A 70 12.57 2.88 -13.37
CA GLN A 70 12.73 3.12 -14.80
C GLN A 70 11.37 3.46 -15.43
N TRP A 71 11.34 4.51 -16.26
CA TRP A 71 10.13 4.89 -16.99
C TRP A 71 10.48 5.41 -18.39
N GLN A 72 9.58 5.20 -19.35
CA GLN A 72 9.74 5.71 -20.70
C GLN A 72 9.32 7.19 -20.73
N SER A 73 10.28 8.08 -20.92
CA SER A 73 10.02 9.52 -20.99
C SER A 73 9.41 9.91 -22.32
N SER A 74 8.23 10.54 -22.27
CA SER A 74 7.56 11.06 -23.47
C SER A 74 8.31 12.25 -24.10
N ARG A 75 9.18 12.92 -23.34
CA ARG A 75 9.95 14.08 -23.81
C ARG A 75 11.21 13.68 -24.56
N SER A 76 11.93 12.69 -24.05
CA SER A 76 13.21 12.22 -24.61
C SER A 76 13.08 10.95 -25.46
N ASN A 77 11.89 10.32 -25.43
CA ASN A 77 11.62 9.00 -26.03
C ASN A 77 12.67 7.94 -25.63
N SER A 78 13.21 8.07 -24.42
CA SER A 78 14.25 7.21 -23.85
C SER A 78 13.80 6.70 -22.48
N LEU A 79 14.38 5.57 -22.06
CA LEU A 79 14.23 5.07 -20.70
C LEU A 79 15.00 5.99 -19.76
N GLU A 80 14.29 6.58 -18.81
CA GLU A 80 14.87 7.42 -17.76
C GLU A 80 14.80 6.70 -16.43
N GLU A 81 15.83 6.90 -15.61
CA GLU A 81 15.94 6.28 -14.29
C GLU A 81 15.77 7.34 -13.20
N TYR A 82 15.07 6.96 -12.12
CA TYR A 82 14.84 7.83 -10.97
C TYR A 82 15.07 7.10 -9.65
N SER A 83 15.82 7.74 -8.76
CA SER A 83 16.00 7.33 -7.38
C SER A 83 15.78 8.54 -6.49
N GLY A 84 14.93 8.42 -5.46
CA GLY A 84 14.61 9.53 -4.58
C GLY A 84 13.24 9.42 -3.93
N HIS A 85 12.83 10.49 -3.26
CA HIS A 85 11.57 10.56 -2.54
C HIS A 85 10.39 10.94 -3.44
N GLY A 86 9.24 10.34 -3.19
CA GLY A 86 7.98 10.81 -3.73
C GLY A 86 6.81 10.59 -2.79
N VAL A 87 5.64 10.93 -3.29
CA VAL A 87 4.38 10.85 -2.57
C VAL A 87 3.37 10.10 -3.43
N ALA A 88 2.75 9.07 -2.85
CA ALA A 88 1.59 8.42 -3.40
C ALA A 88 0.34 8.91 -2.67
N THR A 89 -0.69 9.30 -3.44
CA THR A 89 -1.97 9.76 -2.91
C THR A 89 -3.02 8.69 -3.16
N PHE A 90 -3.75 8.37 -2.10
CA PHE A 90 -4.84 7.42 -2.11
C PHE A 90 -6.14 8.14 -1.78
N SER A 91 -7.21 7.77 -2.46
CA SER A 91 -8.57 8.23 -2.18
C SER A 91 -9.36 7.14 -1.48
N HIS A 92 -10.08 7.52 -0.42
CA HIS A 92 -11.00 6.66 0.29
C HIS A 92 -12.40 6.80 -0.28
N TYR A 93 -13.00 5.68 -0.67
CA TYR A 93 -14.36 5.63 -1.18
C TYR A 93 -15.34 5.25 -0.08
N ASN A 94 -16.61 5.61 -0.28
CA ASN A 94 -17.69 5.34 0.69
C ASN A 94 -17.97 3.84 0.91
N ASP A 95 -17.48 2.99 0.02
CA ASP A 95 -17.54 1.53 0.13
C ASP A 95 -16.38 0.94 0.96
N GLY A 96 -15.52 1.79 1.53
CA GLY A 96 -14.39 1.40 2.39
C GLY A 96 -13.10 1.10 1.64
N ARG A 97 -13.08 1.27 0.31
CA ARG A 97 -11.91 0.98 -0.51
C ARG A 97 -10.95 2.16 -0.56
N TRP A 98 -9.66 1.84 -0.51
CA TRP A 98 -8.59 2.79 -0.82
C TRP A 98 -8.08 2.55 -2.22
N VAL A 99 -7.97 3.62 -3.00
CA VAL A 99 -7.49 3.55 -4.39
C VAL A 99 -6.35 4.53 -4.55
N LEU A 100 -5.21 4.06 -5.04
CA LEU A 100 -4.10 4.88 -5.49
C LEU A 100 -4.54 5.70 -6.71
N THR A 101 -4.53 7.03 -6.58
CA THR A 101 -4.99 7.96 -7.61
C THR A 101 -3.88 8.81 -8.21
N LYS A 102 -2.78 9.00 -7.47
CA LYS A 102 -1.65 9.80 -7.92
C LYS A 102 -0.32 9.31 -7.35
N ILE A 103 0.73 9.35 -8.15
CA ILE A 103 2.12 9.28 -7.70
C ILE A 103 2.86 10.52 -8.20
N GLU A 104 3.62 11.16 -7.33
CA GLU A 104 4.47 12.30 -7.70
C GLU A 104 5.88 12.15 -7.14
N THR A 105 6.87 12.54 -7.92
CA THR A 105 8.28 12.54 -7.52
C THR A 105 8.72 13.92 -7.06
N SER A 106 9.65 13.95 -6.11
CA SER A 106 10.26 15.19 -5.62
C SER A 106 11.60 15.39 -6.32
N ASN A 107 11.64 16.15 -7.42
CA ASN A 107 12.88 16.43 -8.15
C ASN A 107 13.12 17.94 -8.37
N GLY A 108 13.09 18.70 -7.28
CA GLY A 108 13.35 20.14 -7.33
C GLY A 108 12.34 20.87 -8.23
N LEU A 109 12.78 21.40 -9.37
CA LEU A 109 11.94 22.14 -10.32
C LEU A 109 11.24 21.25 -11.36
N ASP A 110 11.67 20.00 -11.52
CA ASP A 110 11.09 19.03 -12.46
C ASP A 110 10.43 17.91 -11.65
N SER A 111 9.11 17.98 -11.46
CA SER A 111 8.34 16.89 -10.85
C SER A 111 7.72 16.04 -11.95
N ILE A 112 7.83 14.71 -11.82
CA ILE A 112 7.08 13.78 -12.66
C ILE A 112 5.88 13.33 -11.84
N TRP A 113 4.70 13.35 -12.45
CA TRP A 113 3.50 12.84 -11.80
C TRP A 113 2.73 11.93 -12.74
N TRP A 114 2.17 10.89 -12.16
CA TRP A 114 1.16 10.03 -12.77
C TRP A 114 -0.14 10.30 -12.05
N ASP A 115 -1.15 10.75 -12.80
CA ASP A 115 -2.50 11.03 -12.31
C ASP A 115 -3.52 10.06 -12.92
N ASN A 116 -4.76 10.15 -12.44
CA ASN A 116 -5.87 9.29 -12.89
C ASN A 116 -5.58 7.79 -12.74
N LEU A 117 -4.76 7.43 -11.75
CA LEU A 117 -4.53 6.04 -11.39
C LEU A 117 -5.80 5.46 -10.76
N SER A 118 -6.04 4.17 -10.99
CA SER A 118 -7.19 3.46 -10.41
C SER A 118 -6.72 2.06 -9.99
N ILE A 119 -5.89 2.03 -8.95
CA ILE A 119 -5.30 0.81 -8.42
C ILE A 119 -5.74 0.66 -6.97
N GLU A 120 -6.45 -0.42 -6.66
CA GLU A 120 -6.96 -0.69 -5.33
C GLU A 120 -5.84 -1.16 -4.38
N ALA A 121 -5.94 -0.76 -3.11
CA ALA A 121 -5.01 -1.14 -2.05
C ALA A 121 -5.63 -2.25 -1.18
N GLU A 122 -5.19 -3.49 -1.39
CA GLU A 122 -5.65 -4.71 -0.70
C GLU A 122 -4.64 -5.27 0.30
#